data_AF-A0A954PHT2-F1
#
_entry.id   AF-A0A954PHT2-F1
#
_cell.length_a   1.000
_cell.length_b   1.000
_cell.length_c   1.000
_cell.angle_alpha   90.00
_cell.angle_beta   90.00
_cell.angle_gamma   90.00
#
_symmetry.space_group_name_H-M   'P 1'
#
loop_
_entity.id
_entity.type
_entity.pdbx_description
1 polymer ?
#
loop_
_entity_poly.entity_id
_entity_poly.type
_entity_poly.pdbx_seq_one_letter_code
_entity_poly.pdbx_strand_id
1 'polypeptide(L)'
;MPTLLGEGRQGSSRLSYRRGALQYEEVWEFLVQADTRTQSRAEIYATPGLPIVGRSTTASGFAVCTSVNPVRDEEAALIWRIAVTYSSDVEDGQTQTNSQGQPSSNPLEWVPVYETKFERLQEIVTKDKNGDAIANSAGQAFETGLTVSRFIPVWEFYQFEPDTVTDETIIERNETVNSGTFKGRAAKTLLLTVQESVIWQYLGQRVRLTKYSLKYNKKDWTHKRLDVGTQYLDTGTLKDFTSTDGTIMLGSLDGSGGQQTAGDPPAIVTFDQYDSSDFSFLRL
;
A
#
# COMPACT_ATOMS: atom_id res chain seq x y z
N MET A 1 5.45 -43.71 0.85
CA MET A 1 5.68 -42.26 0.66
C MET A 1 6.70 -42.12 -0.46
N PRO A 2 6.53 -41.18 -1.40
CA PRO A 2 7.44 -41.06 -2.53
C PRO A 2 8.86 -40.78 -2.01
N THR A 3 9.85 -41.33 -2.69
CA THR A 3 11.24 -41.31 -2.22
C THR A 3 12.10 -40.53 -3.20
N LEU A 4 12.86 -39.56 -2.69
CA LEU A 4 13.89 -38.87 -3.46
C LEU A 4 15.05 -39.84 -3.73
N LEU A 5 15.27 -40.16 -5.00
CA LEU A 5 16.36 -41.06 -5.42
C LEU A 5 17.70 -40.33 -5.49
N GLY A 6 17.68 -39.02 -5.77
CA GLY A 6 18.87 -38.18 -5.77
C GLY A 6 18.74 -36.97 -6.70
N GLU A 7 19.83 -36.21 -6.75
CA GLU A 7 20.02 -35.08 -7.65
C GLU A 7 20.61 -35.57 -8.99
N GLY A 8 19.95 -35.21 -10.08
CA GLY A 8 20.45 -35.44 -11.43
C GLY A 8 21.65 -34.52 -11.71
N ARG A 9 22.72 -35.05 -12.32
CA ARG A 9 23.91 -34.27 -12.70
C ARG A 9 23.69 -33.27 -13.84
N GLN A 10 22.45 -33.12 -14.30
CA GLN A 10 22.06 -32.19 -15.35
C GLN A 10 21.52 -30.93 -14.68
N GLY A 11 22.19 -29.83 -14.96
CA GLY A 11 21.79 -28.52 -14.47
C GLY A 11 22.32 -27.45 -15.42
N SER A 12 21.67 -26.30 -15.39
CA SER A 12 22.13 -25.13 -16.14
C SER A 12 22.16 -23.93 -15.21
N SER A 13 23.17 -23.08 -15.37
CA SER A 13 23.27 -21.79 -14.68
C SER A 13 23.34 -20.69 -15.71
N ARG A 14 22.60 -19.62 -15.49
CA ARG A 14 22.60 -18.42 -16.32
C ARG A 14 22.81 -17.20 -15.44
N LEU A 15 23.81 -16.40 -15.81
CA LEU A 15 23.96 -15.05 -15.27
C LEU A 15 23.55 -14.05 -16.36
N SER A 16 22.69 -13.10 -16.02
CA SER A 16 22.24 -12.05 -16.92
C SER A 16 22.14 -10.70 -16.21
N TYR A 17 22.14 -9.60 -16.97
CA TYR A 17 21.98 -8.26 -16.42
C TYR A 17 20.61 -7.71 -16.85
N ARG A 18 19.72 -7.45 -15.90
CA ARG A 18 18.37 -6.91 -16.15
C ARG A 18 18.02 -5.85 -15.11
N ARG A 19 17.33 -4.78 -15.54
CA ARG A 19 16.86 -3.67 -14.67
C ARG A 19 17.94 -3.05 -13.77
N GLY A 20 19.21 -3.06 -14.21
CA GLY A 20 20.32 -2.49 -13.44
C GLY A 20 20.92 -3.41 -12.38
N ALA A 21 20.51 -4.68 -12.32
CA ALA A 21 21.03 -5.69 -11.39
C ALA A 21 21.50 -6.96 -12.12
N LEU A 22 22.43 -7.68 -11.48
CA LEU A 22 22.81 -9.03 -11.89
C LEU A 22 21.74 -10.02 -11.44
N GLN A 23 21.21 -10.78 -12.38
CA GLN A 23 20.25 -11.84 -12.16
C GLN A 23 20.92 -13.18 -12.43
N TYR A 24 20.94 -14.02 -11.40
CA TYR A 24 21.47 -15.36 -11.43
C TYR A 24 20.32 -16.37 -11.39
N GLU A 25 20.28 -17.29 -12.33
CA GLU A 25 19.27 -18.34 -12.42
C GLU A 25 19.97 -19.69 -12.52
N GLU A 26 19.52 -20.68 -11.75
CA GLU A 26 20.00 -22.06 -11.83
C GLU A 26 18.82 -23.01 -12.00
N VAL A 27 18.98 -24.07 -12.78
CA VAL A 27 18.03 -25.17 -12.89
C VAL A 27 18.71 -26.45 -12.45
N TRP A 28 18.10 -27.13 -11.47
CA TRP A 28 18.54 -28.39 -10.90
C TRP A 28 17.51 -29.46 -11.20
N GLU A 29 17.95 -30.67 -11.51
CA GLU A 29 17.04 -31.80 -11.71
C GLU A 29 17.09 -32.77 -10.53
N PHE A 30 15.93 -33.25 -10.10
CA PHE A 30 15.80 -34.28 -9.09
C PHE A 30 15.01 -35.47 -9.64
N LEU A 31 15.36 -36.66 -9.18
CA LEU A 31 14.63 -37.88 -9.50
C LEU A 31 13.83 -38.33 -8.28
N VAL A 32 12.52 -38.44 -8.44
CA VAL A 32 11.61 -38.94 -7.39
C VAL A 32 10.95 -40.22 -7.87
N GLN A 33 10.97 -41.24 -7.02
CA GLN A 33 10.23 -42.46 -7.24
C GLN A 33 8.90 -42.41 -6.49
N ALA A 34 7.81 -42.55 -7.24
CA ALA A 34 6.47 -42.74 -6.73
C ALA A 34 6.28 -44.16 -6.18
N ASP A 35 5.42 -44.32 -5.18
CA ASP A 35 5.04 -45.63 -4.66
C ASP A 35 4.07 -46.36 -5.60
N THR A 36 3.27 -45.58 -6.34
CA THR A 36 2.23 -46.11 -7.23
C THR A 36 2.17 -45.34 -8.54
N ARG A 37 1.68 -46.00 -9.61
CA ARG A 37 1.51 -45.39 -10.94
C ARG A 37 0.43 -44.30 -10.97
N THR A 38 -0.46 -44.25 -9.99
CA THR A 38 -1.59 -43.30 -9.94
C THR A 38 -1.33 -42.13 -9.00
N GLN A 39 -0.15 -42.06 -8.40
CA GLN A 39 0.19 -41.00 -7.46
C GLN A 39 0.10 -39.61 -8.11
N SER A 40 -0.54 -38.69 -7.41
CA SER A 40 -0.85 -37.36 -7.93
C SER A 40 0.38 -36.46 -7.98
N ARG A 41 0.39 -35.45 -8.85
CA ARG A 41 1.47 -34.44 -8.90
C ARG A 41 1.61 -33.71 -7.55
N ALA A 42 0.50 -33.43 -6.87
CA ALA A 42 0.49 -32.77 -5.56
C ALA A 42 1.25 -33.58 -4.50
N GLU A 43 1.08 -34.90 -4.48
CA GLU A 43 1.83 -35.77 -3.56
C GLU A 43 3.32 -35.85 -3.91
N ILE A 44 3.68 -35.78 -5.21
CA ILE A 44 5.07 -35.72 -5.65
C ILE A 44 5.73 -34.39 -5.23
N TYR A 45 5.01 -33.28 -5.32
CA TYR A 45 5.49 -31.98 -4.82
C TYR A 45 5.81 -32.00 -3.32
N ALA A 46 5.06 -32.79 -2.54
CA ALA A 46 5.25 -32.92 -1.10
C ALA A 46 6.35 -33.93 -0.70
N THR A 47 7.15 -34.44 -1.66
CA THR A 47 8.22 -35.41 -1.38
C THR A 47 9.25 -34.80 -0.43
N PRO A 48 9.52 -35.42 0.74
CA PRO A 48 10.53 -34.93 1.68
C PRO A 48 11.91 -34.80 1.03
N GLY A 49 12.59 -33.68 1.28
CA GLY A 49 13.92 -33.39 0.73
C GLY A 49 13.93 -32.67 -0.60
N LEU A 50 12.77 -32.49 -1.27
CA LEU A 50 12.69 -31.59 -2.41
C LEU A 50 12.81 -30.13 -1.99
N PRO A 51 13.44 -29.28 -2.82
CA PRO A 51 13.44 -27.84 -2.62
C PRO A 51 12.02 -27.26 -2.53
N ILE A 52 11.83 -26.37 -1.56
CA ILE A 52 10.58 -25.66 -1.30
C ILE A 52 10.64 -24.29 -1.98
N VAL A 53 9.67 -24.03 -2.86
CA VAL A 53 9.50 -22.72 -3.54
C VAL A 53 9.40 -21.60 -2.51
N GLY A 54 10.17 -20.54 -2.71
CA GLY A 54 10.27 -19.36 -1.84
C GLY A 54 11.11 -19.55 -0.59
N ARG A 55 11.70 -20.73 -0.35
CA ARG A 55 12.45 -21.01 0.89
C ARG A 55 13.80 -21.68 0.68
N SER A 56 13.86 -22.71 -0.16
CA SER A 56 15.11 -23.45 -0.36
C SER A 56 16.08 -22.60 -1.18
N THR A 57 17.29 -22.46 -0.67
CA THR A 57 18.37 -21.79 -1.40
C THR A 57 19.14 -22.79 -2.21
N THR A 58 19.79 -22.33 -3.28
CA THR A 58 20.83 -23.10 -3.96
C THR A 58 21.92 -23.52 -2.98
N ALA A 59 22.70 -24.56 -3.29
CA ALA A 59 23.85 -24.94 -2.46
C ALA A 59 24.90 -23.81 -2.33
N SER A 60 24.95 -22.91 -3.32
CA SER A 60 25.79 -21.72 -3.30
C SER A 60 25.23 -20.58 -2.43
N GLY A 61 23.96 -20.64 -2.05
CA GLY A 61 23.28 -19.65 -1.20
C GLY A 61 22.88 -18.35 -1.90
N PHE A 62 23.08 -18.24 -3.22
CA PHE A 62 22.86 -17.00 -3.98
C PHE A 62 21.48 -16.84 -4.60
N ALA A 63 20.67 -17.90 -4.62
CA ALA A 63 19.36 -17.89 -5.26
C ALA A 63 18.33 -18.70 -4.46
N VAL A 64 17.06 -18.32 -4.54
CA VAL A 64 15.93 -18.99 -3.88
C VAL A 64 15.14 -19.77 -4.92
N CYS A 65 14.64 -20.94 -4.54
CA CYS A 65 13.79 -21.77 -5.39
C CYS A 65 12.55 -20.98 -5.81
N THR A 66 12.36 -20.75 -7.10
CA THR A 66 11.22 -20.01 -7.65
C THR A 66 10.17 -20.93 -8.27
N SER A 67 10.56 -22.11 -8.74
CA SER A 67 9.62 -23.08 -9.29
C SER A 67 10.10 -24.51 -9.13
N VAL A 68 9.13 -25.42 -9.08
CA VAL A 68 9.33 -26.88 -9.11
C VAL A 68 8.39 -27.40 -10.20
N ASN A 69 8.90 -28.21 -11.12
CA ASN A 69 8.13 -28.73 -12.25
C ASN A 69 8.33 -30.25 -12.39
N PRO A 70 7.41 -31.08 -11.84
CA PRO A 70 7.50 -32.52 -11.92
C PRO A 70 6.91 -33.04 -13.25
N VAL A 71 7.77 -33.67 -14.03
CA VAL A 71 7.44 -34.37 -15.28
C VAL A 71 7.59 -35.87 -15.03
N ARG A 72 6.54 -36.65 -15.31
CA ARG A 72 6.60 -38.10 -15.19
C ARG A 72 7.38 -38.67 -16.38
N ASP A 73 8.28 -39.60 -16.11
CA ASP A 73 9.03 -40.28 -17.16
C ASP A 73 8.10 -41.23 -17.95
N GLU A 74 8.14 -41.15 -19.28
CA GLU A 74 7.28 -41.93 -20.17
C GLU A 74 7.68 -43.41 -20.22
N GLU A 75 8.98 -43.69 -20.07
CA GLU A 75 9.53 -45.06 -20.11
C GLU A 75 9.48 -45.72 -18.72
N ALA A 76 9.55 -44.92 -17.67
CA ALA A 76 9.51 -45.38 -16.28
C ALA A 76 8.36 -44.73 -15.49
N ALA A 77 7.15 -45.32 -15.56
CA ALA A 77 5.92 -44.76 -14.97
C ALA A 77 5.93 -44.50 -13.45
N LEU A 78 6.93 -45.00 -12.71
CA LEU A 78 7.14 -44.72 -11.28
C LEU A 78 8.16 -43.60 -11.04
N ILE A 79 8.89 -43.16 -12.07
CA ILE A 79 9.94 -42.16 -11.95
C ILE A 79 9.40 -40.81 -12.42
N TRP A 80 9.73 -39.79 -11.65
CA TRP A 80 9.46 -38.39 -11.94
C TRP A 80 10.78 -37.65 -12.02
N ARG A 81 10.93 -36.85 -13.08
CA ARG A 81 11.99 -35.86 -13.25
C ARG A 81 11.44 -34.52 -12.81
N ILE A 82 12.09 -33.92 -11.82
CA ILE A 82 11.63 -32.68 -11.22
C ILE A 82 12.68 -31.61 -11.53
N ALA A 83 12.34 -30.70 -12.44
CA ALA A 83 13.16 -29.53 -12.69
C ALA A 83 12.82 -28.46 -11.63
N VAL A 84 13.83 -28.00 -10.91
CA VAL A 84 13.73 -26.96 -9.89
C VAL A 84 14.51 -25.75 -10.37
N THR A 85 13.83 -24.62 -10.50
CA THR A 85 14.47 -23.35 -10.85
C THR A 85 14.75 -22.57 -9.58
N TYR A 86 15.94 -22.00 -9.49
CA TYR A 86 16.36 -21.02 -8.50
C TYR A 86 16.67 -19.70 -9.19
N SER A 87 16.32 -18.59 -8.54
CA SER A 87 16.64 -17.26 -9.03
C SER A 87 17.15 -16.37 -7.89
N SER A 88 18.13 -15.53 -8.19
CA SER A 88 18.55 -14.41 -7.33
C SER A 88 17.71 -13.16 -7.57
N ASP A 89 16.76 -13.23 -8.51
CA ASP A 89 15.79 -12.16 -8.72
C ASP A 89 14.89 -12.10 -7.50
N VAL A 90 15.13 -11.08 -6.68
CA VAL A 90 14.23 -10.73 -5.59
C VAL A 90 13.14 -9.90 -6.24
N GLU A 91 12.05 -10.55 -6.67
CA GLU A 91 10.80 -9.79 -6.80
C GLU A 91 10.53 -9.21 -5.40
N ASP A 92 10.50 -7.87 -5.30
CA ASP A 92 10.09 -7.16 -4.09
C ASP A 92 8.77 -7.79 -3.62
N GLY A 93 8.84 -8.59 -2.55
CA GLY A 93 7.81 -9.56 -2.19
C GLY A 93 8.33 -10.78 -1.41
N GLN A 94 9.64 -11.06 -1.44
CA GLN A 94 10.26 -12.11 -0.62
C GLN A 94 11.10 -11.59 0.57
N THR A 95 10.82 -10.37 1.08
CA THR A 95 11.32 -9.99 2.41
C THR A 95 10.59 -10.77 3.49
N GLN A 96 11.28 -11.79 4.00
CA GLN A 96 11.09 -12.51 5.26
C GLN A 96 10.12 -11.83 6.24
N THR A 97 8.82 -12.13 6.12
CA THR A 97 7.84 -11.91 7.19
C THR A 97 6.92 -13.11 7.25
N ASN A 98 7.51 -14.25 7.61
CA ASN A 98 6.94 -15.23 8.53
C ASN A 98 8.00 -16.32 8.71
N SER A 99 8.36 -16.61 9.95
CA SER A 99 9.31 -17.66 10.32
C SER A 99 8.85 -19.08 9.98
N GLN A 100 7.84 -19.24 9.10
CA GLN A 100 7.32 -20.50 8.58
C GLN A 100 6.84 -20.28 7.14
N GLY A 101 7.79 -20.23 6.20
CA GLY A 101 7.54 -20.07 4.76
C GLY A 101 6.90 -21.28 4.08
N GLN A 102 5.65 -21.58 4.42
CA GLN A 102 4.67 -22.05 3.44
C GLN A 102 3.74 -20.87 3.17
N PRO A 103 3.32 -20.60 1.92
CA PRO A 103 2.03 -19.94 1.75
C PRO A 103 1.04 -20.79 2.54
N SER A 104 0.46 -20.25 3.61
CA SER A 104 -0.62 -20.99 4.25
C SER A 104 -1.67 -21.24 3.16
N SER A 105 -2.31 -22.41 3.19
CA SER A 105 -3.40 -22.71 2.26
C SER A 105 -4.56 -21.70 2.36
N ASN A 106 -4.52 -20.84 3.38
CA ASN A 106 -5.45 -19.77 3.63
C ASN A 106 -4.91 -18.44 3.05
N PRO A 107 -5.39 -18.00 1.87
CA PRO A 107 -4.97 -16.71 1.29
C PRO A 107 -5.31 -15.50 2.17
N LEU A 108 -6.19 -15.66 3.16
CA LEU A 108 -6.58 -14.63 4.12
C LEU A 108 -5.51 -14.33 5.19
N GLU A 109 -4.38 -15.03 5.20
CA GLU A 109 -3.27 -14.76 6.11
C GLU A 109 -2.10 -14.08 5.40
N TRP A 110 -2.21 -13.87 4.08
CA TRP A 110 -1.15 -13.28 3.29
C TRP A 110 -1.01 -11.79 3.60
N VAL A 111 0.23 -11.38 3.85
CA VAL A 111 0.63 -9.98 3.99
C VAL A 111 0.78 -9.38 2.58
N PRO A 112 0.04 -8.31 2.24
CA PRO A 112 0.14 -7.68 0.94
C PRO A 112 1.55 -7.14 0.65
N VAL A 113 2.02 -7.38 -0.56
CA VAL A 113 3.16 -6.66 -1.11
C VAL A 113 2.67 -5.29 -1.60
N TYR A 114 3.37 -4.23 -1.22
CA TYR A 114 3.02 -2.88 -1.60
C TYR A 114 4.22 -2.13 -2.17
N GLU A 115 3.95 -1.29 -3.16
CA GLU A 115 4.95 -0.38 -3.73
C GLU A 115 4.78 1.01 -3.09
N THR A 116 5.89 1.66 -2.72
CA THR A 116 5.84 3.06 -2.25
C THR A 116 6.00 4.00 -3.44
N LYS A 117 4.90 4.63 -3.85
CA LYS A 117 4.85 5.67 -4.87
C LYS A 117 4.75 7.05 -4.22
N PHE A 118 4.93 8.10 -5.01
CA PHE A 118 4.75 9.47 -4.56
C PHE A 118 3.78 10.23 -5.48
N GLU A 119 2.84 10.95 -4.87
CA GLU A 119 1.87 11.80 -5.55
C GLU A 119 2.03 13.25 -5.06
N ARG A 120 1.70 14.23 -5.91
CA ARG A 120 1.69 15.64 -5.50
C ARG A 120 0.35 16.00 -4.86
N LEU A 121 0.40 16.47 -3.62
CA LEU A 121 -0.72 17.10 -2.93
C LEU A 121 -0.51 18.62 -2.92
N GLN A 122 -1.52 19.36 -3.35
CA GLN A 122 -1.54 20.82 -3.23
C GLN A 122 -2.11 21.23 -1.87
N GLU A 123 -1.46 22.18 -1.21
CA GLU A 123 -1.93 22.78 0.03
C GLU A 123 -1.80 24.30 -0.02
N ILE A 124 -2.73 24.98 0.64
CA ILE A 124 -2.69 26.43 0.82
C ILE A 124 -1.85 26.71 2.07
N VAL A 125 -0.87 27.60 1.94
CA VAL A 125 -0.07 28.11 3.06
C VAL A 125 -0.22 29.62 3.17
N THR A 126 -0.34 30.10 4.40
CA THR A 126 -0.44 31.53 4.74
C THR A 126 0.75 32.06 5.51
N LYS A 127 1.63 31.16 5.94
CA LYS A 127 2.85 31.48 6.65
C LYS A 127 4.03 30.89 5.91
N ASP A 128 5.12 31.63 5.91
CA ASP A 128 6.39 31.16 5.36
C ASP A 128 7.04 30.14 6.31
N LYS A 129 8.28 29.75 6.02
CA LYS A 129 9.02 28.79 6.84
C LYS A 129 9.40 29.33 8.22
N ASN A 130 9.52 30.65 8.37
CA ASN A 130 9.86 31.32 9.63
C ASN A 130 8.63 31.59 10.50
N GLY A 131 7.44 31.43 9.94
CA GLY A 131 6.16 31.71 10.61
C GLY A 131 5.61 33.09 10.28
N ASP A 132 6.29 33.85 9.42
CA ASP A 132 5.88 35.18 8.97
C ASP A 132 4.71 35.05 7.99
N ALA A 133 3.77 36.00 8.05
CA ALA A 133 2.62 36.01 7.15
C ALA A 133 3.06 36.20 5.69
N ILE A 134 2.53 35.37 4.80
CA ILE A 134 2.69 35.54 3.35
C ILE A 134 1.71 36.62 2.90
N ALA A 135 2.21 37.83 2.69
CA ALA A 135 1.44 39.01 2.36
C ALA A 135 1.92 39.69 1.06
N ASN A 136 1.06 40.49 0.46
CA ASN A 136 1.41 41.36 -0.65
C ASN A 136 2.28 42.55 -0.20
N SER A 137 2.73 43.39 -1.14
CA SER A 137 3.57 44.55 -0.84
C SER A 137 2.91 45.62 0.04
N ALA A 138 1.58 45.57 0.21
CA ALA A 138 0.83 46.43 1.13
C ALA A 138 0.64 45.79 2.53
N GLY A 139 1.24 44.61 2.78
CA GLY A 139 1.10 43.90 4.05
C GLY A 139 -0.22 43.15 4.23
N GLN A 140 -1.01 43.00 3.16
CA GLN A 140 -2.29 42.29 3.20
C GLN A 140 -2.11 40.82 2.82
N ALA A 141 -2.80 39.92 3.53
CA ALA A 141 -2.82 38.50 3.17
C ALA A 141 -3.48 38.29 1.80
N PHE A 142 -2.99 37.30 1.04
CA PHE A 142 -3.66 36.87 -0.18
C PHE A 142 -4.99 36.16 0.15
N GLU A 143 -6.05 36.50 -0.57
CA GLU A 143 -7.40 35.95 -0.37
C GLU A 143 -7.42 34.41 -0.41
N THR A 144 -6.64 33.81 -1.31
CA THR A 144 -6.56 32.36 -1.49
C THR A 144 -5.31 31.73 -0.86
N GLY A 145 -4.46 32.54 -0.22
CA GLY A 145 -3.13 32.14 0.24
C GLY A 145 -2.19 31.76 -0.91
N LEU A 146 -1.05 31.14 -0.57
CA LEU A 146 -0.12 30.60 -1.56
C LEU A 146 -0.33 29.09 -1.71
N THR A 147 -0.59 28.63 -2.93
CA THR A 147 -0.67 27.18 -3.21
C THR A 147 0.73 26.59 -3.36
N VAL A 148 1.09 25.67 -2.47
CA VAL A 148 2.35 24.92 -2.52
C VAL A 148 2.04 23.45 -2.79
N SER A 149 2.83 22.83 -3.66
CA SER A 149 2.75 21.39 -3.91
C SER A 149 3.80 20.64 -3.10
N ARG A 150 3.41 19.54 -2.46
CA ARG A 150 4.35 18.62 -1.81
C ARG A 150 4.09 17.18 -2.24
N PHE A 151 5.14 16.37 -2.24
CA PHE A 151 4.98 14.94 -2.48
C PHE A 151 4.51 14.23 -1.20
N ILE A 152 3.54 13.33 -1.36
CA ILE A 152 3.03 12.44 -0.33
C ILE A 152 3.25 10.99 -0.77
N PRO A 153 3.62 10.07 0.15
CA PRO A 153 3.74 8.67 -0.20
C PRO A 153 2.36 8.03 -0.35
N VAL A 154 2.29 7.12 -1.32
CA VAL A 154 1.11 6.34 -1.69
C VAL A 154 1.51 4.88 -1.76
N TRP A 155 0.74 4.01 -1.11
CA TRP A 155 0.92 2.57 -1.17
C TRP A 155 -0.23 1.93 -1.92
N GLU A 156 0.08 1.14 -2.94
CA GLU A 156 -0.91 0.34 -3.66
C GLU A 156 -0.64 -1.13 -3.43
N PHE A 157 -1.68 -1.91 -3.13
CA PHE A 157 -1.54 -3.32 -2.81
C PHE A 157 -2.84 -4.09 -3.05
N TYR A 158 -2.69 -5.40 -3.21
CA TYR A 158 -3.81 -6.35 -3.27
C TYR A 158 -3.93 -7.12 -1.96
N GLN A 159 -5.15 -7.27 -1.47
CA GLN A 159 -5.47 -8.06 -0.28
C GLN A 159 -6.56 -9.07 -0.61
N PHE A 160 -6.34 -10.32 -0.17
CA PHE A 160 -7.40 -11.33 -0.16
C PHE A 160 -8.29 -11.16 1.06
N GLU A 161 -9.58 -11.00 0.86
CA GLU A 161 -10.57 -10.86 1.90
C GLU A 161 -11.52 -12.07 1.95
N PRO A 162 -12.12 -12.37 3.12
CA PRO A 162 -13.14 -13.40 3.22
C PRO A 162 -14.28 -13.13 2.24
N ASP A 163 -14.91 -14.18 1.72
CA ASP A 163 -16.09 -14.07 0.87
C ASP A 163 -17.32 -13.50 1.59
N THR A 164 -17.28 -13.45 2.93
CA THR A 164 -18.27 -12.77 3.77
C THR A 164 -18.19 -11.24 3.69
N VAL A 165 -17.11 -10.66 3.16
CA VAL A 165 -17.04 -9.21 2.94
C VAL A 165 -17.94 -8.83 1.77
N THR A 166 -18.96 -8.02 2.05
CA THR A 166 -19.98 -7.61 1.06
C THR A 166 -19.52 -6.42 0.25
N ASP A 167 -20.20 -6.17 -0.88
CA ASP A 167 -19.92 -4.99 -1.69
C ASP A 167 -20.21 -3.69 -0.93
N GLU A 168 -21.23 -3.68 -0.06
CA GLU A 168 -21.55 -2.54 0.82
C GLU A 168 -20.40 -2.23 1.77
N THR A 169 -19.79 -3.24 2.40
CA THR A 169 -18.60 -3.05 3.24
C THR A 169 -17.44 -2.46 2.45
N ILE A 170 -17.26 -2.86 1.19
CA ILE A 170 -16.21 -2.32 0.32
C ILE A 170 -16.50 -0.85 -0.04
N ILE A 171 -17.76 -0.53 -0.34
CA ILE A 171 -18.21 0.85 -0.66
C ILE A 171 -18.00 1.76 0.55
N GLU A 172 -18.38 1.32 1.75
CA GLU A 172 -18.22 2.08 2.99
C GLU A 172 -16.75 2.35 3.37
N ARG A 173 -15.82 1.51 2.91
CA ARG A 173 -14.38 1.72 3.13
C ARG A 173 -13.77 2.74 2.17
N ASN A 174 -14.44 3.03 1.06
CA ASN A 174 -13.88 3.91 0.04
C ASN A 174 -13.89 5.37 0.50
N GLU A 175 -12.77 6.08 0.26
CA GLU A 175 -12.58 7.48 0.64
C GLU A 175 -12.73 7.73 2.14
N THR A 176 -12.24 6.78 2.96
CA THR A 176 -12.24 6.91 4.42
C THR A 176 -10.85 7.22 4.96
N VAL A 177 -10.80 7.86 6.13
CA VAL A 177 -9.55 8.11 6.85
C VAL A 177 -9.43 7.22 8.08
N ASN A 178 -8.20 6.94 8.52
CA ASN A 178 -8.00 6.11 9.71
C ASN A 178 -8.54 6.78 10.97
N SER A 179 -9.43 6.10 11.69
CA SER A 179 -10.05 6.60 12.93
C SER A 179 -9.08 6.64 14.13
N GLY A 180 -8.09 5.74 14.16
CA GLY A 180 -7.09 5.62 15.23
C GLY A 180 -5.67 5.53 14.69
N THR A 181 -4.70 5.25 15.57
CA THR A 181 -3.31 5.04 15.14
C THR A 181 -3.17 3.76 14.33
N PHE A 182 -2.65 3.85 13.12
CA PHE A 182 -2.38 2.69 12.26
C PHE A 182 -0.92 2.71 11.80
N LYS A 183 -0.17 1.65 12.13
CA LYS A 183 1.26 1.51 11.78
C LYS A 183 2.10 2.74 12.16
N GLY A 184 1.91 3.24 13.38
CA GLY A 184 2.62 4.41 13.91
C GLY A 184 2.17 5.76 13.36
N ARG A 185 1.12 5.80 12.52
CA ARG A 185 0.59 7.03 11.93
C ARG A 185 -0.67 7.44 12.68
N ALA A 186 -0.76 8.73 13.04
CA ALA A 186 -1.87 9.28 13.81
C ALA A 186 -3.21 9.18 13.06
N ALA A 187 -4.33 9.28 13.77
CA ALA A 187 -5.66 9.36 13.18
C ALA A 187 -5.75 10.45 12.10
N LYS A 188 -6.61 10.27 11.10
CA LYS A 188 -6.86 11.17 9.96
C LYS A 188 -5.66 11.44 9.05
N THR A 189 -4.56 10.71 9.17
CA THR A 189 -3.36 10.92 8.34
C THR A 189 -3.26 9.97 7.15
N LEU A 190 -4.06 8.90 7.13
CA LEU A 190 -4.13 7.94 6.03
C LEU A 190 -5.49 8.01 5.38
N LEU A 191 -5.52 8.19 4.06
CA LEU A 191 -6.72 8.11 3.24
C LEU A 191 -6.70 6.79 2.47
N LEU A 192 -7.74 5.98 2.67
CA LEU A 192 -7.94 4.73 1.95
C LEU A 192 -8.87 4.96 0.76
N THR A 193 -8.48 4.47 -0.40
CA THR A 193 -9.31 4.40 -1.60
C THR A 193 -9.34 2.96 -2.08
N VAL A 194 -10.54 2.46 -2.37
CA VAL A 194 -10.72 1.16 -3.02
C VAL A 194 -10.60 1.37 -4.53
N GLN A 195 -9.61 0.74 -5.16
CA GLN A 195 -9.40 0.85 -6.59
C GLN A 195 -10.21 -0.20 -7.38
N GLU A 196 -10.25 -1.43 -6.87
CA GLU A 196 -10.93 -2.55 -7.51
C GLU A 196 -11.29 -3.59 -6.45
N SER A 197 -12.42 -4.28 -6.61
CA SER A 197 -12.79 -5.41 -5.77
C SER A 197 -13.53 -6.45 -6.60
N VAL A 198 -13.09 -7.70 -6.57
CA VAL A 198 -13.67 -8.80 -7.36
C VAL A 198 -13.81 -10.05 -6.53
N ILE A 199 -14.91 -10.78 -6.70
CA ILE A 199 -15.04 -12.14 -6.18
C ILE A 199 -14.22 -13.07 -7.08
N TRP A 200 -13.27 -13.77 -6.47
CA TRP A 200 -12.29 -14.61 -7.14
C TRP A 200 -12.28 -16.04 -6.57
N GLN A 201 -11.54 -16.92 -7.22
CA GLN A 201 -11.24 -18.26 -6.72
C GLN A 201 -9.73 -18.45 -6.62
N TYR A 202 -9.23 -18.71 -5.42
CA TYR A 202 -7.82 -19.00 -5.17
C TYR A 202 -7.68 -20.44 -4.64
N LEU A 203 -6.94 -21.28 -5.35
CA LEU A 203 -6.78 -22.71 -5.03
C LEU A 203 -8.10 -23.45 -4.75
N GLY A 204 -9.18 -23.10 -5.47
CA GLY A 204 -10.50 -23.69 -5.30
C GLY A 204 -11.33 -23.11 -4.15
N GLN A 205 -10.80 -22.18 -3.36
CA GLN A 205 -11.54 -21.44 -2.34
C GLN A 205 -12.08 -20.13 -2.92
N ARG A 206 -13.33 -19.81 -2.62
CA ARG A 206 -13.95 -18.52 -2.98
C ARG A 206 -13.43 -17.46 -2.02
N VAL A 207 -12.89 -16.38 -2.57
CA VAL A 207 -12.34 -15.24 -1.83
C VAL A 207 -12.71 -13.96 -2.53
N ARG A 208 -12.55 -12.82 -1.87
CA ARG A 208 -12.60 -11.51 -2.50
C ARG A 208 -11.18 -11.01 -2.67
N LEU A 209 -10.83 -10.51 -3.86
CA LEU A 209 -9.55 -9.85 -4.12
C LEU A 209 -9.81 -8.35 -4.24
N THR A 210 -9.22 -7.56 -3.35
CA THR A 210 -9.43 -6.11 -3.33
C THR A 210 -8.10 -5.38 -3.48
N LYS A 211 -8.08 -4.41 -4.39
CA LYS A 211 -6.96 -3.50 -4.61
C LYS A 211 -7.22 -2.21 -3.85
N TYR A 212 -6.31 -1.87 -2.94
CA TYR A 212 -6.38 -0.66 -2.13
C TYR A 212 -5.27 0.32 -2.52
N SER A 213 -5.56 1.60 -2.35
CA SER A 213 -4.58 2.69 -2.36
C SER A 213 -4.63 3.42 -1.02
N LEU A 214 -3.48 3.58 -0.38
CA LEU A 214 -3.35 4.22 0.92
C LEU A 214 -2.42 5.43 0.81
N LYS A 215 -2.97 6.63 0.94
CA LYS A 215 -2.22 7.89 0.80
C LYS A 215 -1.91 8.48 2.18
N TYR A 216 -0.64 8.77 2.47
CA TYR A 216 -0.24 9.34 3.76
C TYR A 216 0.01 10.84 3.71
N ASN A 217 -0.74 11.54 4.54
CA ASN A 217 -0.59 12.95 4.78
C ASN A 217 -0.21 13.21 6.26
N LYS A 218 1.05 13.58 6.50
CA LYS A 218 1.55 13.94 7.84
C LYS A 218 0.82 15.09 8.53
N LYS A 219 0.12 15.94 7.76
CA LYS A 219 -0.62 17.12 8.25
C LYS A 219 -2.12 16.87 8.42
N ASP A 220 -2.58 15.61 8.30
CA ASP A 220 -3.97 15.15 8.23
C ASP A 220 -4.72 15.47 6.91
N TRP A 221 -5.79 14.73 6.66
CA TRP A 221 -6.72 14.88 5.53
C TRP A 221 -7.92 15.78 5.85
N THR A 222 -7.80 16.68 6.84
CA THR A 222 -8.84 17.68 7.08
C THR A 222 -8.75 18.79 6.04
N HIS A 223 -9.91 19.25 5.60
CA HIS A 223 -10.00 20.34 4.65
C HIS A 223 -9.79 21.67 5.38
N LYS A 224 -8.81 22.45 4.93
CA LYS A 224 -8.40 23.70 5.58
C LYS A 224 -8.85 24.88 4.73
N ARG A 225 -9.60 25.81 5.33
CA ARG A 225 -10.05 27.06 4.69
C ARG A 225 -9.60 28.25 5.51
N LEU A 226 -9.38 29.36 4.81
CA LEU A 226 -9.18 30.65 5.43
C LEU A 226 -10.51 31.16 5.96
N ASP A 227 -10.49 31.65 7.20
CA ASP A 227 -11.62 32.31 7.83
C ASP A 227 -11.66 33.76 7.35
N VAL A 228 -12.38 33.99 6.27
CA VAL A 228 -12.54 35.31 5.64
C VAL A 228 -13.99 35.53 5.29
N GLY A 229 -14.43 36.78 5.37
CA GLY A 229 -15.81 37.15 5.08
C GLY A 229 -15.96 38.66 4.92
N THR A 230 -17.15 39.09 4.51
CA THR A 230 -17.50 40.53 4.41
C THR A 230 -18.02 41.09 5.73
N GLN A 231 -18.25 40.22 6.72
CA GLN A 231 -18.79 40.57 8.03
C GLN A 231 -18.01 39.87 9.14
N TYR A 232 -18.03 40.45 10.34
CA TYR A 232 -17.49 39.88 11.57
C TYR A 232 -18.47 40.08 12.73
N LEU A 233 -18.33 39.28 13.78
CA LEU A 233 -19.08 39.38 15.01
C LEU A 233 -18.37 40.35 15.96
N ASP A 234 -19.09 41.42 16.34
CA ASP A 234 -18.68 42.32 17.41
C ASP A 234 -19.74 42.29 18.51
N THR A 235 -19.38 41.76 19.68
CA THR A 235 -20.30 41.59 20.82
C THR A 235 -21.62 40.89 20.47
N GLY A 236 -21.58 39.91 19.55
CA GLY A 236 -22.74 39.14 19.10
C GLY A 236 -23.58 39.79 17.99
N THR A 237 -23.18 40.95 17.49
CA THR A 237 -23.82 41.59 16.33
C THR A 237 -22.91 41.51 15.11
N LEU A 238 -23.46 41.17 13.95
CA LEU A 238 -22.71 41.20 12.69
C LEU A 238 -22.44 42.65 12.26
N LYS A 239 -21.18 42.93 11.94
CA LYS A 239 -20.72 44.21 11.38
C LYS A 239 -20.00 43.96 10.07
N ASP A 240 -20.19 44.86 9.10
CA ASP A 240 -19.47 44.80 7.83
C ASP A 240 -18.01 45.21 8.02
N PHE A 241 -17.12 44.55 7.29
CA PHE A 241 -15.78 45.07 7.06
C PHE A 241 -15.88 46.25 6.10
N THR A 242 -15.56 47.45 6.57
CA THR A 242 -15.61 48.66 5.75
C THR A 242 -14.22 49.26 5.55
N SER A 243 -13.95 49.63 4.29
CA SER A 243 -12.81 50.47 3.93
C SER A 243 -13.02 51.90 4.45
N THR A 244 -11.98 52.73 4.40
CA THR A 244 -12.03 54.15 4.82
C THR A 244 -13.06 54.99 4.07
N ASP A 245 -13.47 54.55 2.89
CA ASP A 245 -14.52 55.18 2.07
C ASP A 245 -15.93 54.62 2.33
N GLY A 246 -16.07 53.69 3.29
CA GLY A 246 -17.33 53.04 3.64
C GLY A 246 -17.72 51.88 2.72
N THR A 247 -16.88 51.50 1.76
CA THR A 247 -17.15 50.33 0.90
C THR A 247 -16.96 49.03 1.67
N ILE A 248 -17.85 48.06 1.46
CA ILE A 248 -17.72 46.72 2.05
C ILE A 248 -16.55 46.00 1.38
N MET A 249 -15.67 45.42 2.19
CA MET A 249 -14.50 44.68 1.74
C MET A 249 -14.43 43.29 2.37
N LEU A 250 -13.62 42.41 1.79
CA LEU A 250 -13.30 41.13 2.41
C LEU A 250 -12.31 41.36 3.56
N GLY A 251 -12.64 40.87 4.75
CA GLY A 251 -11.80 40.95 5.95
C GLY A 251 -11.37 39.58 6.46
N SER A 252 -10.31 39.59 7.26
CA SER A 252 -9.78 38.40 7.95
C SER A 252 -10.48 38.18 9.28
N LEU A 253 -10.83 36.94 9.58
CA LEU A 253 -11.50 36.56 10.83
C LEU A 253 -10.54 35.79 11.77
N ASP A 254 -10.87 35.80 13.06
CA ASP A 254 -10.07 35.25 14.16
C ASP A 254 -10.34 33.77 14.49
N GLY A 255 -11.21 33.08 13.75
CA GLY A 255 -11.61 31.70 14.01
C GLY A 255 -12.81 31.55 14.96
N SER A 256 -13.22 32.63 15.62
CA SER A 256 -14.43 32.74 16.44
C SER A 256 -15.47 33.67 15.79
N GLY A 257 -15.21 34.09 14.55
CA GLY A 257 -16.03 35.03 13.80
C GLY A 257 -15.75 36.50 14.12
N GLY A 258 -14.82 36.83 15.00
CA GLY A 258 -14.39 38.20 15.28
C GLY A 258 -13.44 38.74 14.21
N GLN A 259 -13.22 40.05 14.20
CA GLN A 259 -12.25 40.68 13.32
C GLN A 259 -10.82 40.33 13.76
N GLN A 260 -10.02 39.83 12.82
CA GLN A 260 -8.59 39.58 13.04
C GLN A 260 -7.82 40.90 13.21
N THR A 261 -6.77 40.89 14.03
CA THR A 261 -5.86 42.02 14.20
C THR A 261 -5.23 42.40 12.85
N ALA A 262 -5.13 43.71 12.57
CA ALA A 262 -4.57 44.20 11.33
C ALA A 262 -3.12 43.71 11.13
N GLY A 263 -2.86 43.09 9.97
CA GLY A 263 -1.55 42.53 9.61
C GLY A 263 -1.37 41.04 9.95
N ASP A 264 -2.24 40.48 10.80
CA ASP A 264 -2.22 39.04 11.06
C ASP A 264 -2.93 38.26 9.94
N PRO A 265 -2.46 37.03 9.62
CA PRO A 265 -3.13 36.20 8.64
C PRO A 265 -4.51 35.75 9.15
N PRO A 266 -5.50 35.53 8.25
CA PRO A 266 -6.77 34.93 8.64
C PRO A 266 -6.57 33.62 9.41
N ALA A 267 -7.46 33.34 10.36
CA ALA A 267 -7.50 32.04 11.01
C ALA A 267 -7.75 30.92 9.99
N ILE A 268 -7.34 29.70 10.33
CA ILE A 268 -7.59 28.52 9.50
C ILE A 268 -8.64 27.66 10.19
N VAL A 269 -9.77 27.46 9.53
CA VAL A 269 -10.83 26.55 9.98
C VAL A 269 -10.65 25.19 9.30
N THR A 270 -10.75 24.13 10.09
CA THR A 270 -10.62 22.74 9.66
C THR A 270 -11.98 22.06 9.56
N PHE A 271 -12.22 21.36 8.46
CA PHE A 271 -13.44 20.58 8.23
C PHE A 271 -13.08 19.12 7.97
N ASP A 272 -13.79 18.21 8.63
CA ASP A 272 -13.69 16.79 8.33
C ASP A 272 -14.48 16.49 7.05
N GLN A 273 -13.76 16.25 5.96
CA GLN A 273 -14.38 15.95 4.66
C GLN A 273 -14.65 14.45 4.48
N TYR A 274 -13.85 13.61 5.15
CA TYR A 274 -13.88 12.15 4.99
C TYR A 274 -14.39 11.49 6.26
N ASP A 275 -15.21 10.45 6.08
CA ASP A 275 -15.60 9.58 7.18
C ASP A 275 -14.39 8.81 7.71
N SER A 276 -14.44 8.48 9.00
CA SER A 276 -13.38 7.72 9.65
C SER A 276 -13.72 6.23 9.70
N SER A 277 -12.75 5.37 9.40
CA SER A 277 -12.87 3.91 9.51
C SER A 277 -11.69 3.32 10.28
N ASP A 278 -11.91 2.20 10.97
CA ASP A 278 -10.83 1.44 11.58
C ASP A 278 -10.13 0.61 10.50
N PHE A 279 -8.82 0.82 10.36
CA PHE A 279 -8.00 0.15 9.36
C PHE A 279 -7.46 -1.20 9.85
N SER A 280 -7.93 -1.73 10.97
CA SER A 280 -7.56 -3.04 11.50
C SER A 280 -7.79 -4.22 10.54
N PHE A 281 -8.66 -4.06 9.53
CA PHE A 281 -8.86 -5.06 8.47
C PHE A 281 -7.74 -5.08 7.42
N LEU A 282 -6.91 -4.04 7.32
CA LEU A 282 -5.78 -4.00 6.41
C LEU A 282 -4.60 -4.78 7.00
N ARG A 283 -3.96 -5.62 6.17
CA ARG A 283 -2.83 -6.48 6.57
C ARG A 283 -1.45 -5.90 6.27
N LEU A 284 -1.38 -4.60 5.96
CA LEU A 284 -0.12 -3.84 5.90
C LEU A 284 0.56 -3.79 7.26
#